data_AF-A0A519W439-F1
#
_entry.id   AF-A0A519W439-F1
#
_cell.length_a   1.000
_cell.length_b   1.000
_cell.length_c   1.000
_cell.angle_alpha   90.00
_cell.angle_beta   90.00
_cell.angle_gamma   90.00
#
_symmetry.space_group_name_H-M   'P 1'
#
loop_
_entity.id
_entity.type
_entity.pdbx_description
1 polymer ?
#
loop_
_entity_poly.entity_id
_entity_poly.type
_entity_poly.pdbx_seq_one_letter_code
_entity_poly.pdbx_strand_id
1 'polypeptide(L)'
;MKYLEQIPATWSQVKLKDYLKLLPIIEDIDDDTEVLQAAFYVFTKQMINQVELKPDELIAIENQLRFIATPPKGNSNIKWKPLNELDFQSYINYQKLSEDPINNLHEIVKVFAPDGDDVEDVSVEDAMACFFLQSRLMKKRLISFLISSMFK
;
A
#
# COMPACT_ATOMS: atom_id res chain seq x y z
N MET A 1 -25.86 2.59 -10.22
CA MET A 1 -25.17 1.83 -9.14
C MET A 1 -24.08 0.85 -9.60
N LYS A 2 -24.10 0.33 -10.84
CA LYS A 2 -23.14 -0.67 -11.36
C LYS A 2 -21.65 -0.41 -11.03
N TYR A 3 -21.21 0.85 -11.00
CA TYR A 3 -19.82 1.22 -10.77
C TYR A 3 -19.42 1.31 -9.29
N LEU A 4 -20.37 1.61 -8.40
CA LEU A 4 -20.10 1.70 -6.96
C LEU A 4 -19.70 0.33 -6.37
N GLU A 5 -20.19 -0.76 -6.97
CA GLU A 5 -19.84 -2.13 -6.59
C GLU A 5 -18.43 -2.55 -7.07
N GLN A 6 -17.86 -1.85 -8.05
CA GLN A 6 -16.54 -2.14 -8.62
C GLN A 6 -15.42 -1.33 -7.95
N ILE A 7 -15.79 -0.27 -7.25
CA ILE A 7 -14.86 0.70 -6.69
C ILE A 7 -14.67 0.38 -5.20
N PRO A 8 -13.44 0.36 -4.68
CA PRO A 8 -13.20 0.22 -3.25
C PRO A 8 -13.71 1.45 -2.49
N ALA A 9 -14.13 1.24 -1.24
CA ALA A 9 -14.50 2.31 -0.31
C ALA A 9 -13.40 2.59 0.73
N THR A 10 -12.41 1.71 0.84
CA THR A 10 -11.33 1.77 1.85
C THR A 10 -10.03 1.19 1.30
N TRP A 11 -8.90 1.56 1.92
CA TRP A 11 -7.59 1.01 1.57
C TRP A 11 -7.47 -0.51 1.79
N SER A 12 -8.25 -1.09 2.70
CA SER A 12 -8.33 -2.54 2.92
C SER A 12 -8.91 -3.32 1.74
N GLN A 13 -9.65 -2.64 0.85
CA GLN A 13 -10.22 -3.25 -0.37
C GLN A 13 -9.32 -3.05 -1.59
N VAL A 14 -8.37 -2.12 -1.53
CA VAL A 14 -7.42 -1.86 -2.62
C VAL A 14 -6.33 -2.92 -2.59
N LYS A 15 -6.06 -3.55 -3.74
CA LYS A 15 -4.96 -4.49 -3.92
C LYS A 15 -3.66 -3.76 -4.21
N LEU A 16 -2.53 -4.32 -3.77
CA LEU A 16 -1.22 -3.72 -3.95
C LEU A 16 -0.91 -3.41 -5.42
N LYS A 17 -1.29 -4.30 -6.35
CA LYS A 17 -1.12 -4.08 -7.80
C LYS A 17 -1.86 -2.88 -8.35
N ASP A 18 -2.99 -2.51 -7.76
CA ASP A 18 -3.77 -1.34 -8.19
C ASP A 18 -3.24 -0.07 -7.53
N TYR A 19 -2.78 -0.16 -6.28
CA TYR A 19 -2.08 0.93 -5.61
C TYR A 19 -0.81 1.36 -6.35
N LEU A 20 0.00 0.41 -6.83
CA LEU A 20 1.21 0.72 -7.62
C LEU A 20 0.90 1.48 -8.92
N LYS A 21 -0.31 1.33 -9.48
CA LYS A 21 -0.75 2.11 -10.65
C LYS A 21 -1.21 3.51 -10.27
N LEU A 22 -1.73 3.67 -9.05
CA LEU A 22 -2.21 4.96 -8.53
C LEU A 22 -1.07 5.83 -8.01
N LEU A 23 -0.05 5.22 -7.42
CA LEU A 23 1.06 5.92 -6.77
C LEU A 23 1.68 7.05 -7.60
N PRO A 24 2.13 6.84 -8.86
CA PRO A 24 2.72 7.93 -9.64
C PRO A 24 1.72 9.07 -9.89
N ILE A 25 0.43 8.75 -9.95
CA ILE A 25 -0.63 9.72 -10.17
C ILE A 25 -0.86 10.54 -8.90
N ILE A 26 -0.86 9.91 -7.73
CA ILE A 26 -1.02 10.58 -6.44
C ILE A 26 0.19 11.49 -6.14
N GLU A 27 1.40 11.10 -6.58
CA GLU A 27 2.62 11.88 -6.35
C GLU A 27 2.78 13.05 -7.33
N ASP A 28 2.31 12.93 -8.57
CA ASP A 28 2.49 13.94 -9.61
C ASP A 28 1.34 14.95 -9.72
N ILE A 29 0.16 14.64 -9.17
CA ILE A 29 -1.05 15.46 -9.33
C ILE A 29 -1.44 16.15 -8.01
N ASP A 30 -1.50 17.48 -8.04
CA ASP A 30 -1.91 18.34 -6.91
C ASP A 30 -3.43 18.65 -6.90
N ASP A 31 -4.18 18.14 -7.89
CA ASP A 31 -5.64 18.27 -7.99
C ASP A 31 -6.36 16.96 -7.58
N ASP A 32 -7.04 17.00 -6.44
CA ASP A 32 -7.88 15.92 -5.92
C ASP A 32 -8.86 15.37 -6.98
N THR A 33 -9.37 16.23 -7.87
CA THR A 33 -10.32 15.84 -8.92
C THR A 33 -9.67 14.91 -9.93
N GLU A 34 -8.46 15.21 -10.36
CA GLU A 34 -7.70 14.40 -11.33
C GLU A 34 -7.29 13.06 -10.71
N VAL A 35 -6.90 13.05 -9.43
CA VAL A 35 -6.63 11.82 -8.67
C VAL A 35 -7.87 10.91 -8.62
N LEU A 36 -9.05 11.48 -8.36
CA LEU A 36 -10.30 10.71 -8.31
C LEU A 36 -10.70 10.15 -9.68
N GLN A 37 -10.47 10.90 -10.76
CA GLN A 37 -10.72 10.42 -12.13
C GLN A 37 -9.80 9.25 -12.51
N ALA A 38 -8.51 9.37 -12.17
CA ALA A 38 -7.54 8.30 -12.39
C ALA A 38 -7.86 7.06 -11.55
N ALA A 39 -8.25 7.25 -10.29
CA ALA A 39 -8.71 6.17 -9.43
C ALA A 39 -9.90 5.43 -10.03
N PHE A 40 -10.91 6.18 -10.50
CA PHE A 40 -12.05 5.60 -11.20
C PHE A 40 -11.60 4.75 -12.40
N TYR A 41 -10.67 5.26 -13.23
CA TYR A 41 -10.13 4.51 -14.35
C TYR A 41 -9.37 3.24 -13.93
N VAL A 42 -8.55 3.31 -12.88
CA VAL A 42 -7.79 2.14 -12.39
C VAL A 42 -8.73 1.01 -11.98
N PHE A 43 -9.83 1.31 -11.28
CA PHE A 43 -10.76 0.28 -10.81
C PHE A 43 -11.78 -0.19 -11.85
N THR A 44 -12.23 0.69 -12.73
CA THR A 44 -13.33 0.37 -13.68
C THR A 44 -12.86 0.13 -15.11
N LYS A 45 -11.63 0.53 -15.44
CA LYS A 45 -11.08 0.57 -16.82
C LYS A 45 -11.88 1.47 -17.77
N GLN A 46 -12.63 2.44 -17.24
CA GLN A 46 -13.41 3.40 -18.01
C GLN A 46 -13.07 4.83 -17.57
N MET A 47 -13.03 5.77 -18.51
CA MET A 47 -12.87 7.19 -18.17
C MET A 47 -14.21 7.73 -17.67
N ILE A 48 -14.22 8.53 -16.60
CA ILE A 48 -15.46 9.01 -15.99
C ILE A 48 -16.35 9.80 -16.96
N ASN A 49 -15.74 10.51 -17.92
CA ASN A 49 -16.42 11.29 -18.95
C ASN A 49 -16.96 10.44 -20.12
N GLN A 50 -16.62 9.16 -20.20
CA GLN A 50 -17.13 8.21 -21.19
C GLN A 50 -18.34 7.43 -20.67
N VAL A 51 -18.71 7.64 -19.41
CA VAL A 51 -19.78 6.91 -18.74
C VAL A 51 -20.98 7.83 -18.54
N GLU A 52 -22.17 7.33 -18.85
CA GLU A 52 -23.41 8.05 -18.54
C GLU A 52 -23.72 7.91 -17.04
N LEU A 53 -23.35 8.92 -16.26
CA LEU A 53 -23.62 9.00 -14.83
C LEU A 53 -24.61 10.11 -14.52
N LYS A 54 -25.58 9.81 -13.66
CA LYS A 54 -26.41 10.87 -13.06
C LYS A 54 -25.60 11.67 -12.04
N PRO A 55 -25.94 12.94 -11.77
CA PRO A 55 -25.25 13.74 -10.76
C PRO A 55 -25.14 13.05 -9.40
N ASP A 56 -26.20 12.40 -8.92
CA ASP A 56 -26.19 11.67 -7.65
C ASP A 56 -25.22 10.48 -7.65
N GLU A 57 -25.04 9.82 -8.80
CA GLU A 57 -24.09 8.70 -8.93
C GLU A 57 -22.65 9.19 -8.94
N LEU A 58 -22.39 10.34 -9.58
CA LEU A 58 -21.09 10.98 -9.57
C LEU A 58 -20.68 11.39 -8.15
N ILE A 59 -21.59 12.02 -7.40
CA ILE A 59 -21.38 12.40 -6.00
C ILE A 59 -21.10 11.16 -5.14
N ALA A 60 -21.81 10.05 -5.37
CA ALA A 60 -21.59 8.81 -4.63
C ALA A 60 -20.19 8.22 -4.92
N ILE A 61 -19.77 8.21 -6.19
CA ILE A 61 -18.44 7.74 -6.61
C ILE A 61 -17.34 8.60 -5.98
N GLU A 62 -17.47 9.91 -6.06
CA GLU A 62 -16.51 10.87 -5.50
C GLU A 62 -16.32 10.66 -4.00
N ASN A 63 -17.43 10.56 -3.26
CA ASN A 63 -17.40 10.30 -1.82
C ASN A 63 -16.76 8.96 -1.47
N GLN A 64 -17.00 7.92 -2.28
CA GLN A 64 -16.44 6.59 -2.07
C GLN A 64 -14.95 6.53 -2.38
N LEU A 65 -14.44 7.31 -3.34
CA LEU A 65 -13.03 7.35 -3.71
C LEU A 65 -12.20 8.33 -2.87
N ARG A 66 -12.84 9.21 -2.10
CA ARG A 66 -12.18 10.28 -1.32
C ARG A 66 -11.10 9.76 -0.36
N PHE A 67 -11.17 8.51 0.09
CA PHE A 67 -10.13 7.94 0.94
C PHE A 67 -8.75 7.87 0.26
N ILE A 68 -8.69 7.89 -1.08
CA ILE A 68 -7.42 7.83 -1.85
C ILE A 68 -6.57 9.09 -1.64
N ALA A 69 -7.21 10.24 -1.40
CA ALA A 69 -6.52 11.47 -1.03
C ALA A 69 -5.94 11.43 0.40
N THR A 70 -6.09 10.32 1.12
CA THR A 70 -5.57 10.14 2.48
C THR A 70 -4.56 8.99 2.53
N PRO A 71 -3.51 9.09 3.35
CA PRO A 71 -2.51 8.03 3.45
C PRO A 71 -3.12 6.74 4.04
N PRO A 72 -2.77 5.55 3.51
CA PRO A 72 -3.21 4.28 4.04
C PRO A 72 -2.71 4.07 5.47
N LYS A 73 -3.57 3.50 6.33
CA LYS A 73 -3.21 3.13 7.69
C LYS A 73 -2.87 1.64 7.74
N GLY A 74 -1.74 1.30 8.35
CA GLY A 74 -1.29 -0.08 8.45
C GLY A 74 -2.01 -0.84 9.56
N ASN A 75 -3.08 -1.55 9.24
CA ASN A 75 -3.66 -2.61 10.08
C ASN A 75 -3.49 -3.94 9.34
N SER A 76 -2.67 -4.85 9.86
CA SER A 76 -2.41 -6.15 9.23
C SER A 76 -3.29 -7.24 9.82
N ASN A 77 -3.95 -8.02 8.98
CA ASN A 77 -4.47 -9.35 9.30
C ASN A 77 -3.47 -10.45 8.91
N ILE A 78 -2.49 -10.13 8.07
CA ILE A 78 -1.43 -11.07 7.66
C ILE A 78 -0.40 -11.21 8.79
N LYS A 79 -0.03 -12.46 9.08
CA LYS A 79 1.08 -12.80 9.98
C LYS A 79 2.39 -12.79 9.21
N TRP A 80 2.99 -11.62 9.11
CA TRP A 80 4.28 -11.43 8.45
C TRP A 80 5.40 -12.24 9.11
N LYS A 81 6.28 -12.78 8.27
CA LYS A 81 7.54 -13.38 8.73
C LYS A 81 8.33 -12.34 9.53
N PRO A 82 8.83 -12.67 10.73
CA PRO A 82 9.60 -11.71 11.51
C PRO A 82 11.04 -11.59 10.96
N LEU A 83 11.66 -10.42 11.13
CA LEU A 83 12.99 -10.12 10.60
C LEU A 83 14.09 -11.12 11.02
N ASN A 84 13.98 -11.75 12.18
CA ASN A 84 14.93 -12.77 12.67
C ASN A 84 14.79 -14.14 12.00
N GLU A 85 13.76 -14.36 11.20
CA GLU A 85 13.60 -15.59 10.41
C GLU A 85 14.09 -15.41 8.96
N LEU A 86 14.51 -14.20 8.58
CA LEU A 86 15.15 -13.98 7.29
C LEU A 86 16.56 -14.59 7.29
N ASP A 87 16.91 -15.26 6.20
CA ASP A 87 18.31 -15.60 5.95
C ASP A 87 19.12 -14.34 5.60
N PHE A 88 20.45 -14.50 5.58
CA PHE A 88 21.36 -13.38 5.33
C PHE A 88 21.11 -12.72 3.97
N GLN A 89 20.81 -13.51 2.93
CA GLN A 89 20.61 -12.99 1.59
C GLN A 89 19.33 -12.14 1.50
N SER A 90 18.24 -12.62 2.10
CA SER A 90 16.96 -11.94 2.19
C SER A 90 17.07 -10.65 3.02
N TYR A 91 17.88 -10.67 4.09
CA TYR A 91 18.16 -9.48 4.89
C TYR A 91 18.92 -8.42 4.09
N ILE A 92 20.00 -8.79 3.37
CA ILE A 92 20.75 -7.85 2.53
C ILE A 92 19.87 -7.30 1.40
N ASN A 93 19.04 -8.15 0.79
CA ASN A 93 18.09 -7.71 -0.22
C ASN A 93 17.11 -6.68 0.34
N TYR A 94 16.51 -6.97 1.50
CA TYR A 94 15.63 -6.03 2.20
C TYR A 94 16.30 -4.68 2.51
N GLN A 95 17.56 -4.68 2.96
CA GLN A 95 18.29 -3.43 3.22
C GLN A 95 18.41 -2.56 1.97
N LYS A 96 18.74 -3.15 0.82
CA LYS A 96 18.80 -2.42 -0.47
C LYS A 96 17.45 -1.89 -0.89
N LEU A 97 16.41 -2.73 -0.81
CA LEU A 97 15.04 -2.34 -1.17
C LEU A 97 14.50 -1.22 -0.26
N SER A 98 14.95 -1.17 1.00
CA SER A 98 14.52 -0.17 1.98
C SER A 98 15.07 1.24 1.72
N GLU A 99 16.02 1.41 0.79
CA GLU A 99 16.50 2.74 0.38
C GLU A 99 15.41 3.53 -0.36
N ASP A 100 14.54 2.83 -1.09
CA ASP A 100 13.37 3.38 -1.75
C ASP A 100 12.14 2.47 -1.52
N PRO A 101 11.56 2.53 -0.31
CA PRO A 101 10.61 1.52 0.12
C PRO A 101 9.24 1.61 -0.57
N ILE A 102 8.90 2.78 -1.11
CA ILE A 102 7.62 3.00 -1.77
C ILE A 102 7.64 2.30 -3.13
N ASN A 103 8.68 2.55 -3.94
CA ASN A 103 8.83 1.90 -5.25
C ASN A 103 9.16 0.41 -5.13
N ASN A 104 9.80 0.00 -4.03
CA ASN A 104 10.13 -1.40 -3.76
C ASN A 104 9.11 -2.12 -2.87
N LEU A 105 7.94 -1.51 -2.60
CA LEU A 105 6.97 -2.05 -1.64
C LEU A 105 6.58 -3.50 -1.94
N HIS A 106 6.38 -3.83 -3.22
CA HIS A 106 6.08 -5.19 -3.67
C HIS A 106 7.17 -6.21 -3.30
N GLU A 107 8.42 -5.90 -3.61
CA GLU A 107 9.54 -6.78 -3.33
C GLU A 107 9.83 -6.87 -1.83
N ILE A 108 9.61 -5.77 -1.09
CA ILE A 108 9.69 -5.78 0.38
C ILE A 108 8.63 -6.73 0.95
N VAL A 109 7.37 -6.62 0.52
CA VAL A 109 6.30 -7.49 1.01
C VAL A 109 6.62 -8.96 0.71
N LYS A 110 7.14 -9.29 -0.48
CA LYS A 110 7.58 -10.66 -0.81
C LYS A 110 8.62 -11.24 0.14
N VAL A 111 9.57 -10.43 0.61
CA VAL A 111 10.60 -10.90 1.55
C VAL A 111 9.99 -11.37 2.88
N PHE A 112 8.85 -10.79 3.28
CA PHE A 112 8.19 -11.08 4.55
C PHE A 112 6.90 -11.92 4.41
N ALA A 113 6.41 -12.13 3.20
CA ALA A 113 5.21 -12.90 2.95
C ALA A 113 5.40 -14.38 3.35
N PRO A 114 4.36 -15.02 3.92
CA PRO A 114 4.33 -16.48 4.05
C PRO A 114 4.43 -17.15 2.68
N ASP A 115 5.01 -18.35 2.60
CA ASP A 115 5.08 -19.12 1.35
C ASP A 115 3.67 -19.38 0.80
N GLY A 116 3.41 -18.93 -0.44
CA GLY A 116 2.18 -19.23 -1.19
C GLY A 116 1.16 -18.09 -1.35
N ASP A 117 1.39 -16.92 -0.74
CA ASP A 117 0.53 -15.76 -0.95
C ASP A 117 0.90 -15.01 -2.25
N ASP A 118 -0.10 -14.70 -3.08
CA ASP A 118 0.07 -13.80 -4.22
C ASP A 118 0.16 -12.36 -3.70
N VAL A 119 1.39 -11.86 -3.57
CA VAL A 119 1.70 -10.55 -3.00
C VAL A 119 0.97 -9.41 -3.73
N GLU A 120 0.65 -9.59 -5.01
CA GLU A 120 -0.10 -8.61 -5.80
C GLU A 120 -1.55 -8.43 -5.32
N ASP A 121 -2.12 -9.44 -4.66
CA ASP A 121 -3.48 -9.48 -4.13
C ASP A 121 -3.56 -9.16 -2.63
N VAL A 122 -2.44 -8.83 -1.99
CA VAL A 122 -2.41 -8.30 -0.63
C VAL A 122 -3.05 -6.91 -0.60
N SER A 123 -3.80 -6.61 0.46
CA SER A 123 -4.40 -5.27 0.62
C SER A 123 -3.33 -4.21 0.88
N VAL A 124 -3.59 -2.96 0.51
CA VAL A 124 -2.65 -1.86 0.80
C VAL A 124 -2.43 -1.69 2.30
N GLU A 125 -3.47 -1.85 3.13
CA GLU A 125 -3.31 -1.76 4.58
C GLU A 125 -2.39 -2.84 5.14
N ASP A 126 -2.53 -4.09 4.68
CA ASP A 126 -1.66 -5.19 5.07
C ASP A 126 -0.21 -4.95 4.61
N ALA A 127 -0.02 -4.52 3.35
CA ALA A 127 1.29 -4.21 2.78
C ALA A 127 1.98 -3.06 3.53
N MET A 128 1.25 -1.99 3.85
CA MET A 128 1.76 -0.87 4.63
C MET A 128 2.01 -1.26 6.09
N ALA A 129 1.20 -2.14 6.66
CA ALA A 129 1.44 -2.67 7.99
C ALA A 129 2.73 -3.49 8.08
N CYS A 130 3.08 -4.28 7.04
CA CYS A 130 4.40 -4.88 6.91
C CYS A 130 5.50 -3.81 7.04
N PHE A 131 5.42 -2.75 6.22
CA PHE A 131 6.40 -1.67 6.23
C PHE A 131 6.53 -0.95 7.60
N PHE A 132 5.40 -0.60 8.23
CA PHE A 132 5.39 0.08 9.54
C PHE A 132 5.85 -0.84 10.68
N LEU A 133 5.48 -2.12 10.67
CA LEU A 133 5.95 -3.09 11.67
C LEU A 133 7.47 -3.25 11.59
N GLN A 134 8.03 -3.37 10.38
CA GLN A 134 9.46 -3.61 10.21
C GLN A 134 10.32 -2.37 10.51
N SER A 135 9.90 -1.18 10.05
CA SER A 135 10.59 0.07 10.42
C SER A 135 10.61 0.31 11.94
N ARG A 136 9.53 -0.07 12.65
CA ARG A 136 9.47 -0.02 14.12
C ARG A 136 10.40 -1.06 14.77
N LEU A 137 10.46 -2.28 14.25
CA LEU A 137 11.33 -3.34 14.77
C LEU A 137 12.81 -3.02 14.56
N MET A 138 13.19 -2.45 13.42
CA MET A 138 14.54 -1.97 13.15
C MET A 138 14.98 -0.87 14.12
N LYS A 139 14.15 0.17 14.35
CA LYS A 139 14.45 1.24 15.31
C LYS A 139 14.68 0.69 16.73
N LYS A 140 13.81 -0.23 17.18
CA LYS A 140 13.96 -0.87 18.50
C LYS A 140 15.27 -1.65 18.63
N ARG A 141 15.67 -2.37 17.58
CA ARG A 141 16.93 -3.16 17.58
C ARG A 141 18.17 -2.29 17.54
N LEU A 142 18.18 -1.21 16.74
CA LEU A 142 19.27 -0.23 16.74
C LEU A 142 19.45 0.40 18.12
N ILE A 143 18.35 0.82 18.76
CA ILE A 143 18.38 1.37 20.12
C ILE A 143 18.90 0.32 21.11
N SER A 144 18.43 -0.93 21.04
CA SER A 144 18.92 -2.02 21.89
C SER A 144 20.40 -2.32 21.70
N PHE A 145 20.89 -2.29 20.45
CA PHE A 145 22.29 -2.49 20.13
C PHE A 145 23.15 -1.37 20.69
N LEU A 146 22.77 -0.11 20.44
CA LEU A 146 23.44 1.08 20.96
C LEU A 146 23.54 1.05 22.49
N ILE A 147 22.42 0.78 23.18
CA ILE A 147 22.40 0.59 24.63
C ILE A 147 23.36 -0.53 25.04
N SER A 148 23.29 -1.71 24.41
CA SER A 148 24.17 -2.84 24.76
C SER A 148 25.66 -2.57 24.51
N SER A 149 25.99 -1.69 23.56
CA SER A 149 27.38 -1.28 23.27
C SER A 149 27.90 -0.20 24.22
N MET A 150 27.01 0.58 24.84
CA MET A 150 27.37 1.60 25.84
C MET A 150 27.60 1.04 27.24
N PHE A 151 27.08 -0.16 27.52
CA PHE A 151 27.23 -0.86 28.81
C PHE A 151 28.19 -2.06 28.74
N LYS A 152 29.06 -2.11 27.72
CA LYS A 152 30.23 -2.99 27.63
C LYS A 152 31.50 -2.16 27.77
#